data_AF-A0A847WRC9-F1
#
_entry.id   AF-A0A847WRC9-F1
#
_cell.length_a   1.000
_cell.length_b   1.000
_cell.length_c   1.000
_cell.angle_alpha   90.00
_cell.angle_beta   90.00
_cell.angle_gamma   90.00
#
_symmetry.space_group_name_H-M   'P 1'
#
loop_
_entity.id
_entity.type
_entity.pdbx_description
1 polymer ?
#
loop_
_entity_poly.entity_id
_entity_poly.type
_entity_poly.pdbx_seq_one_letter_code
_entity_poly.pdbx_strand_id
1 'polypeptide(L)' 'MTVKKVRLDVLVVERGLVETREQAKRSIMAGLVFSGSNRMDKP' A
#
# COMPACT_ATOMS: atom_id res chain seq x y z
N MET A 1 -23.52 0.89 -2.90
CA MET A 1 -22.39 1.70 -2.37
C MET A 1 -21.18 1.43 -3.24
N THR A 2 -20.69 2.43 -3.97
CA THR A 2 -19.49 2.31 -4.80
C THR A 2 -18.27 2.30 -3.90
N VAL A 3 -17.60 1.15 -3.79
CA VAL A 3 -16.34 1.05 -3.05
C VAL A 3 -15.31 1.93 -3.76
N LYS A 4 -14.83 2.97 -3.09
CA LYS A 4 -13.80 3.86 -3.63
C LYS A 4 -12.50 3.06 -3.76
N LYS A 5 -12.10 2.75 -5.00
CA LYS A 5 -10.80 2.13 -5.27
C LYS A 5 -9.72 3.20 -5.14
N VAL A 6 -8.81 2.99 -4.19
CA VAL A 6 -7.63 3.83 -3.98
C VAL A 6 -6.40 2.99 -4.29
N ARG A 7 -5.34 3.62 -4.79
CA ARG A 7 -4.06 2.95 -5.01
C ARG A 7 -3.45 2.54 -3.67
N LEU A 8 -2.75 1.41 -3.64
CA LEU A 8 -2.19 0.89 -2.41
C LEU A 8 -1.07 1.79 -1.90
N ASP A 9 -0.22 2.30 -2.80
CA ASP A 9 0.86 3.23 -2.45
C ASP A 9 0.35 4.52 -1.79
N VAL A 10 -0.81 5.01 -2.20
CA VAL A 10 -1.49 6.14 -1.55
C VAL A 10 -2.04 5.73 -0.19
N LEU A 11 -2.74 4.58 -0.12
CA LEU A 11 -3.35 4.11 1.11
C LEU A 11 -2.32 3.85 2.23
N VAL A 12 -1.13 3.35 1.87
CA VAL A 12 -0.04 3.09 2.83
C VAL A 12 0.48 4.39 3.45
N VAL A 13 0.58 5.47 2.66
CA VAL A 13 0.97 6.81 3.15
C VAL A 13 -0.16 7.44 3.98
N GLU A 14 -1.41 7.38 3.51
CA GLU A 14 -2.57 7.91 4.24
C GLU A 14 -2.76 7.24 5.61
N ARG A 15 -2.35 5.98 5.75
CA ARG A 15 -2.34 5.25 7.03
C ARG A 15 -1.13 5.55 7.92
N GLY A 16 -0.21 6.42 7.48
CA GLY A 16 0.98 6.80 8.24
C GLY A 16 2.02 5.70 8.41
N LEU A 17 1.98 4.65 7.58
CA LEU A 17 2.94 3.55 7.66
C LEU A 17 4.32 3.94 7.11
N VAL A 18 4.34 4.89 6.18
CA VAL A 18 5.52 5.50 5.58
C VAL A 18 5.23 6.95 5.22
N GLU A 19 6.27 7.75 5.08
CA GLU A 19 6.13 9.21 4.88
C GLU A 19 5.89 9.60 3.42
N THR A 20 6.32 8.76 2.47
CA THR A 20 6.30 9.09 1.04
C THR A 20 5.77 7.94 0.19
N ARG A 21 5.16 8.27 -0.96
CA ARG A 21 4.68 7.26 -1.91
C ARG A 21 5.80 6.39 -2.47
N GLU A 22 6.98 6.94 -2.66
CA GLU A 22 8.16 6.21 -3.12
C GLU A 22 8.66 5.18 -2.08
N GLN A 23 8.58 5.48 -0.78
CA GLN A 23 8.78 4.45 0.24
C GLN A 23 7.68 3.38 0.17
N ALA A 24 6.41 3.76 0.05
CA ALA A 24 5.31 2.80 -0.05
C ALA A 24 5.51 1.83 -1.23
N LYS A 25 5.81 2.35 -2.43
CA LYS A 25 6.08 1.53 -3.62
C LYS A 25 7.21 0.54 -3.38
N ARG A 26 8.33 0.98 -2.78
CA ARG A 26 9.47 0.10 -2.47
C ARG A 26 9.08 -1.01 -1.51
N SER A 27 8.38 -0.69 -0.41
CA SER A 27 7.93 -1.68 0.57
C SER A 27 6.95 -2.69 -0.04
N ILE A 28 6.05 -2.24 -0.92
CA ILE A 28 5.10 -3.10 -1.65
C ILE A 28 5.86 -4.06 -2.58
N MET A 29 6.75 -3.53 -3.43
CA MET A 29 7.54 -4.35 -4.36
C MET A 29 8.50 -5.31 -3.64
N ALA A 30 9.02 -4.90 -2.48
CA ALA A 30 9.83 -5.75 -1.60
C ALA A 30 9.01 -6.85 -0.91
N GLY A 31 7.67 -6.83 -1.01
CA GLY A 31 6.81 -7.84 -0.40
C GLY A 31 6.57 -7.66 1.08
N LEU A 32 6.75 -6.45 1.61
CA LEU A 32 6.63 -6.14 3.03
C LEU A 32 5.20 -5.71 3.43
N VAL A 33 4.32 -5.50 2.45
CA VAL A 33 2.95 -5.02 2.68
C VAL A 33 1.96 -6.17 2.53
N PHE A 34 1.14 -6.34 3.56
CA PHE A 34 0.13 -7.40 3.64
C PHE A 34 -1.23 -6.84 4.00
N SER A 35 -2.28 -7.47 3.49
CA SER A 35 -3.67 -7.30 3.94
C SER A 35 -4.15 -8.62 4.51
N GLY A 36 -4.10 -8.75 5.85
CA GLY A 36 -4.26 -10.05 6.52
C GLY A 36 -3.10 -10.98 6.16
N SER A 37 -3.40 -12.14 5.57
CA SER A 37 -2.42 -13.10 5.06
C SER A 37 -1.99 -12.87 3.60
N ASN A 38 -2.64 -11.95 2.90
CA ASN A 38 -2.41 -11.73 1.47
C ASN A 38 -1.30 -10.68 1.27
N ARG A 39 -0.20 -11.09 0.64
CA ARG A 39 0.86 -10.19 0.21
C ARG A 39 0.36 -9.28 -0.91
N MET A 40 0.75 -8.01 -0.85
CA MET A 40 0.40 -7.03 -1.86
C MET A 40 1.60 -6.75 -2.76
N ASP A 41 1.46 -7.03 -4.05
CA ASP A 41 2.57 -6.91 -5.02
C ASP A 41 2.42 -5.72 -5.98
N LYS A 42 1.27 -5.03 -5.94
CA LYS A 42 0.96 -3.91 -6.84
C LYS A 42 0.73 -2.61 -6.06
N PRO A 43 1.52 -1.55 -6.34
CA PRO A 43 1.36 -0.25 -5.69
C PRO A 43 0.16 0.53 -6.20
#